data_AF-J0LBA6-F1
#
_entry.id   AF-J0LBA6-F1
#
_cell.length_a   1.000
_cell.length_b   1.000
_cell.length_c   1.000
_cell.angle_alpha   90.00
_cell.angle_beta   90.00
_cell.angle_gamma   90.00
#
_symmetry.space_group_name_H-M   'P 1'
#
loop_
_entity.id
_entity.type
_entity.pdbx_description
1 polymer ?
#
loop_
_entity_poly.entity_id
_entity_poly.type
_entity_poly.pdbx_seq_one_letter_code
_entity_poly.pdbx_strand_id
1 'polypeptide(L)'
;QGPPVAQGTSTGTTIVGCLYVDGIVIGADTRGAEGNIVADMNCKKIHYIPENILCCGAGTAARTELTTTLISSNRALHDNCTSSPQAARRVATGPHLFTVHPHCSIDKLPYVTMNTGSLAAMAVLEFAFSS
;
A
#
# COMPACT_ATOMS: atom_id res chain seq x y z
N GLN A 1 24.72 -7.77 21.62
CA GLN A 1 24.62 -7.63 20.16
C GLN A 1 23.14 -7.69 19.83
N GLY A 2 22.55 -6.56 19.42
CA GLY A 2 21.13 -6.52 19.07
C GLY A 2 20.87 -7.34 17.80
N PRO A 3 19.61 -7.78 17.56
CA PRO A 3 19.28 -8.46 16.31
C PRO A 3 19.73 -7.59 15.12
N PRO A 4 20.22 -8.19 14.02
CA PRO A 4 20.64 -7.43 12.86
C PRO A 4 19.50 -6.52 12.41
N VAL A 5 19.75 -5.21 12.44
CA VAL A 5 18.82 -4.22 11.87
C VAL A 5 18.61 -4.62 10.43
N ALA A 6 17.36 -4.91 10.06
CA ALA A 6 17.01 -5.32 8.70
C ALA A 6 17.49 -4.23 7.73
N GLN A 7 18.64 -4.48 7.09
CA GLN A 7 19.16 -3.64 6.02
C GLN A 7 18.13 -3.69 4.90
N GLY A 8 17.40 -2.59 4.72
CA GLY A 8 16.37 -2.51 3.70
C GLY A 8 17.02 -2.69 2.33
N THR A 9 16.75 -3.81 1.67
CA THR A 9 17.04 -3.97 0.26
C THR A 9 16.29 -2.86 -0.49
N SER A 10 17.04 -1.98 -1.13
CA SER A 10 16.48 -0.89 -1.93
C SER A 10 15.74 -1.51 -3.11
N THR A 11 14.43 -1.66 -2.97
CA THR A 11 13.56 -2.26 -4.00
C THR A 11 13.23 -1.28 -5.12
N GLY A 12 13.87 -0.10 -5.13
CA GLY A 12 13.72 0.92 -6.17
C GLY A 12 12.29 1.40 -6.40
N THR A 13 11.40 1.14 -5.43
CA THR A 13 9.95 1.27 -5.54
C THR A 13 9.51 2.60 -4.94
N THR A 14 8.50 3.23 -5.53
CA THR A 14 7.85 4.42 -4.99
C THR A 14 6.34 4.21 -5.09
N ILE A 15 5.66 4.29 -3.96
CA ILE A 15 4.20 4.19 -3.87
C ILE A 15 3.67 5.48 -3.29
N VAL A 16 2.61 5.99 -3.91
CA VAL A 16 1.94 7.23 -3.55
C VAL A 16 0.44 6.98 -3.48
N GLY A 17 -0.21 7.48 -2.44
CA GLY A 17 -1.67 7.48 -2.34
C GLY A 17 -2.15 8.88 -1.96
N CYS A 18 -3.26 9.32 -2.55
CA CYS A 18 -3.92 10.55 -2.13
C CYS A 18 -5.45 10.38 -2.13
N LEU A 19 -6.06 11.02 -1.14
CA LEU A 19 -7.50 11.13 -1.00
C LEU A 19 -8.00 12.22 -1.93
N TYR A 20 -9.07 11.92 -2.65
CA TYR A 20 -9.79 12.86 -3.49
C TYR A 20 -11.26 12.93 -3.06
N VAL A 21 -11.98 13.97 -3.49
CA VAL A 21 -13.36 14.26 -3.05
C VAL A 21 -14.27 13.03 -3.20
N ASP A 22 -14.13 12.29 -4.30
CA ASP A 22 -14.98 11.14 -4.61
C ASP A 22 -14.31 9.77 -4.43
N GLY A 23 -13.04 9.73 -4.01
CA GLY A 23 -12.30 8.48 -3.97
C GLY A 23 -10.84 8.58 -3.54
N ILE A 24 -10.05 7.61 -3.98
CA ILE A 24 -8.63 7.50 -3.66
C ILE A 24 -7.87 7.26 -4.96
N VAL A 25 -6.77 7.96 -5.15
CA VAL A 25 -5.83 7.71 -6.24
C VAL A 25 -4.60 7.04 -5.65
N ILE A 26 -4.17 5.92 -6.24
CA ILE A 26 -2.95 5.23 -5.87
C ILE A 26 -2.06 5.07 -7.09
N GLY A 27 -0.81 5.52 -6.97
CA GLY A 27 0.23 5.35 -7.97
C GLY A 27 1.38 4.51 -7.42
N ALA A 28 1.87 3.59 -8.24
CA ALA A 28 3.07 2.83 -7.95
C ALA A 28 3.90 2.70 -9.22
N ASP A 29 5.22 2.72 -9.10
CA ASP A 29 6.09 2.36 -10.21
C ASP A 29 6.05 0.84 -10.47
N THR A 30 6.29 0.40 -11.70
CA THR A 30 6.23 -1.03 -12.07
C THR A 30 7.59 -1.72 -12.03
N ARG A 31 8.67 -0.98 -11.74
CA ARG A 31 10.03 -1.53 -11.76
C ARG A 31 10.33 -2.26 -10.45
N GLY A 32 10.61 -3.55 -10.52
CA GLY A 32 11.18 -4.35 -9.44
C GLY A 32 12.70 -4.39 -9.56
N ALA A 33 13.40 -3.99 -8.50
CA ALA A 33 14.86 -4.09 -8.41
C ALA A 33 15.27 -5.09 -7.32
N GLU A 34 16.31 -5.88 -7.61
CA GLU A 34 17.01 -6.71 -6.64
C GLU A 34 18.44 -6.19 -6.52
N GLY A 35 18.70 -5.38 -5.49
CA GLY A 35 19.94 -4.62 -5.38
C GLY A 35 20.07 -3.59 -6.51
N ASN A 36 21.16 -3.65 -7.27
CA ASN A 36 21.41 -2.74 -8.38
C ASN A 36 20.87 -3.23 -9.74
N ILE A 37 20.22 -4.40 -9.77
CA ILE A 37 19.76 -5.03 -11.00
C ILE A 37 18.24 -4.88 -11.10
N VAL A 38 17.74 -4.55 -12.29
CA VAL A 38 16.30 -4.59 -12.59
C VAL A 38 15.89 -6.05 -12.72
N ALA A 39 15.18 -6.56 -11.71
CA ALA A 39 14.72 -7.95 -11.67
C ALA A 39 13.46 -8.14 -12.53
N ASP A 40 12.58 -7.14 -12.59
CA ASP A 40 11.37 -7.17 -13.39
C ASP A 40 10.94 -5.73 -13.73
N MET A 41 10.51 -5.51 -14.98
CA MET A 41 10.06 -4.20 -15.45
C MET A 41 8.54 -3.99 -15.27
N ASN A 42 7.79 -5.05 -14.97
CA ASN A 42 6.34 -5.02 -14.86
C ASN A 42 5.81 -5.71 -13.59
N CYS A 43 6.40 -5.39 -12.44
CA CYS A 43 5.89 -5.82 -11.15
C CYS A 43 4.56 -5.13 -10.83
N LYS A 44 3.51 -5.93 -10.59
CA LYS A 44 2.27 -5.43 -9.98
C LYS A 44 2.49 -5.22 -8.49
N LYS A 45 2.48 -3.95 -8.06
CA LYS A 45 2.66 -3.54 -6.65
C LYS A 45 1.35 -3.16 -5.95
N ILE A 46 0.30 -3.02 -6.75
CA ILE A 46 -1.06 -2.71 -6.30
C ILE A 46 -1.85 -4.01 -6.36
N HIS A 47 -2.28 -4.48 -5.20
CA HIS A 47 -3.06 -5.70 -5.05
C HIS A 47 -4.46 -5.38 -4.52
N TYR A 48 -5.47 -6.04 -5.06
CA TYR A 48 -6.84 -5.92 -4.57
C TYR A 48 -7.07 -7.00 -3.52
N ILE A 49 -7.68 -6.63 -2.38
CA ILE A 49 -8.09 -7.61 -1.36
C ILE A 49 -9.55 -8.02 -1.68
N PRO A 50 -10.54 -7.12 -1.54
CA PRO A 50 -11.80 -7.06 -2.29
C PRO A 50 -11.81 -5.91 -3.30
N GLU A 51 -12.84 -5.82 -4.15
CA GLU A 51 -12.98 -4.77 -5.19
C GLU A 51 -12.99 -3.33 -4.63
N ASN A 52 -13.28 -3.16 -3.34
CA ASN A 52 -13.36 -1.87 -2.65
C ASN A 52 -12.20 -1.56 -1.69
N ILE A 53 -11.20 -2.45 -1.53
CA ILE A 53 -10.02 -2.19 -0.69
C ILE A 53 -8.76 -2.60 -1.47
N LEU A 54 -7.87 -1.63 -1.66
CA LEU A 54 -6.57 -1.83 -2.29
C LEU A 54 -5.48 -1.93 -1.23
N CYS A 55 -4.54 -2.84 -1.45
CA CYS A 55 -3.33 -3.00 -0.66
C CYS A 55 -2.13 -2.77 -1.57
N CYS A 56 -1.24 -1.86 -1.16
CA CYS A 56 0.01 -1.62 -1.84
C CYS A 56 1.13 -1.87 -0.85
N GLY A 57 2.13 -2.63 -1.24
CA GLY A 57 3.24 -2.96 -0.35
C GLY A 57 4.56 -2.42 -0.86
N ALA A 58 5.31 -1.85 0.07
CA ALA A 58 6.69 -1.44 -0.13
C ALA A 58 7.62 -2.52 0.44
N GLY A 59 8.52 -3.06 -0.38
CA GLY A 59 9.49 -4.09 0.03
C GLY A 59 9.50 -5.29 -0.91
N THR A 60 10.06 -6.42 -0.45
CA THR A 60 10.10 -7.66 -1.23
C THR A 60 8.69 -8.04 -1.71
N ALA A 61 8.50 -8.17 -3.03
CA ALA A 61 7.19 -8.44 -3.63
C ALA A 61 6.47 -9.63 -2.98
N ALA A 62 7.22 -10.69 -2.65
CA ALA A 62 6.70 -11.88 -1.97
C ALA A 62 6.08 -11.59 -0.59
N ARG A 63 6.59 -10.59 0.16
CA ARG A 63 6.07 -10.27 1.49
C ARG A 63 4.71 -9.59 1.39
N THR A 64 4.52 -8.74 0.38
CA THR A 64 3.26 -8.04 0.12
C THR A 64 2.18 -8.98 -0.39
N GLU A 65 2.52 -9.91 -1.28
CA GLU A 65 1.57 -10.85 -1.87
C GLU A 65 0.98 -11.79 -0.81
N LEU A 66 1.83 -12.33 0.07
CA LEU A 66 1.39 -13.22 1.13
C LEU A 66 0.54 -12.50 2.18
N THR A 67 0.92 -11.28 2.59
CA THR A 67 0.09 -10.50 3.52
C THR A 67 -1.25 -10.14 2.91
N THR A 68 -1.27 -9.77 1.62
CA THR A 68 -2.52 -9.46 0.91
C THR A 68 -3.42 -10.69 0.86
N THR A 69 -2.86 -11.85 0.51
CA THR A 69 -3.58 -13.13 0.42
C THR A 69 -4.13 -13.56 1.78
N LEU A 70 -3.38 -13.33 2.85
CA LEU A 70 -3.84 -13.62 4.21
C LEU A 70 -4.98 -12.70 4.62
N ILE A 71 -4.86 -11.39 4.36
CA ILE A 71 -5.91 -10.42 4.68
C ILE A 71 -7.15 -10.70 3.82
N SER A 72 -6.99 -11.08 2.55
CA SER A 72 -8.12 -11.41 1.67
C SER A 72 -8.85 -12.66 2.14
N SER A 73 -8.11 -13.68 2.58
CA SER A 73 -8.67 -14.91 3.16
C SER A 73 -9.46 -14.61 4.45
N ASN A 74 -8.87 -13.85 5.37
CA ASN A 74 -9.55 -13.45 6.61
C ASN A 74 -10.78 -12.58 6.32
N ARG A 75 -10.73 -11.73 5.30
CA ARG A 75 -11.87 -10.90 4.89
C ARG A 75 -12.98 -11.75 4.29
N ALA A 76 -12.66 -12.70 3.40
CA ALA A 76 -13.62 -13.62 2.83
C ALA A 76 -14.30 -14.47 3.91
N LEU A 77 -13.55 -14.93 4.92
CA LEU A 77 -14.11 -15.64 6.07
C LEU A 77 -15.04 -14.74 6.89
N HIS A 78 -14.62 -13.51 7.21
CA HIS A 78 -15.46 -12.54 7.90
C HIS A 78 -16.79 -12.31 7.17
N ASP A 79 -16.76 -12.24 5.84
CA ASP A 79 -17.95 -12.00 5.02
C ASP A 79 -18.80 -13.26 4.82
N ASN A 80 -18.23 -14.46 4.97
CA ASN A 80 -19.01 -15.69 5.10
C ASN A 80 -19.68 -15.80 6.48
N CYS A 81 -19.01 -15.32 7.53
CA CYS A 81 -19.57 -15.31 8.89
C CYS A 81 -20.62 -14.22 9.09
N THR A 82 -20.43 -13.06 8.46
CA THR A 82 -21.33 -11.91 8.52
C THR A 82 -22.10 -11.90 7.20
N SER A 83 -23.35 -12.33 7.17
CA SER A 83 -24.20 -12.55 5.98
C SER A 83 -24.50 -11.31 5.11
N SER A 84 -23.50 -10.46 4.86
CA SER A 84 -23.56 -9.18 4.17
C SER A 84 -22.60 -9.18 2.97
N PRO A 85 -23.11 -9.17 1.72
CA PRO A 85 -22.28 -9.21 0.53
C PRO A 85 -21.46 -7.92 0.31
N GLN A 86 -20.19 -8.10 -0.11
CA GLN A 86 -19.12 -7.10 -0.13
C GLN A 86 -19.34 -5.89 -1.04
N ALA A 87 -20.11 -6.00 -2.13
CA ALA A 87 -20.26 -4.92 -3.11
C ALA A 87 -20.89 -3.63 -2.54
N ALA A 88 -21.66 -3.75 -1.46
CA ALA A 88 -22.40 -2.63 -0.87
C ALA A 88 -21.67 -1.93 0.29
N ARG A 89 -20.60 -2.53 0.86
CA ARG A 89 -19.89 -1.93 1.98
C ARG A 89 -18.76 -1.02 1.49
N ARG A 90 -19.12 -0.02 0.68
CA ARG A 90 -18.43 1.28 0.79
C ARG A 90 -18.51 1.62 2.28
N VAL A 91 -17.38 1.81 2.95
CA VAL A 91 -17.44 2.21 4.36
C VAL A 91 -18.32 3.46 4.37
N ALA A 92 -19.46 3.43 5.06
CA ALA A 92 -20.48 4.49 5.00
C ALA A 92 -19.92 5.88 5.34
N THR A 93 -18.71 5.92 5.89
CA THR A 93 -17.94 7.08 6.30
C THR A 93 -16.99 7.62 5.21
N GLY A 94 -17.05 7.16 3.96
CA GLY A 94 -16.28 7.69 2.83
C GLY A 94 -14.93 6.99 2.55
N PRO A 95 -14.11 7.54 1.64
CA PRO A 95 -12.78 7.01 1.37
C PRO A 95 -11.84 7.24 2.57
N HIS A 96 -11.04 6.24 2.92
CA HIS A 96 -10.03 6.34 3.96
C HIS A 96 -8.72 5.75 3.46
N LEU A 97 -7.63 6.46 3.73
CA LEU A 97 -6.28 6.03 3.39
C LEU A 97 -5.54 5.71 4.69
N PHE A 98 -4.97 4.51 4.76
CA PHE A 98 -4.22 4.02 5.91
C PHE A 98 -2.84 3.55 5.45
N THR A 99 -1.81 3.86 6.24
CA THR A 99 -0.46 3.32 6.08
C THR A 99 -0.10 2.47 7.27
N VAL A 100 0.38 1.26 7.01
CA VAL A 100 0.87 0.35 8.06
C VAL A 100 2.38 0.27 7.93
N HIS A 101 3.07 0.75 8.96
CA HIS A 101 4.53 0.72 9.00
C HIS A 101 5.04 -0.63 9.53
N PRO A 102 6.27 -1.06 9.17
CA PRO A 102 6.83 -2.35 9.58
C PRO A 102 6.91 -2.57 11.10
N HIS A 103 6.90 -1.49 11.88
CA HIS A 103 6.89 -1.49 13.34
C HIS A 103 5.48 -1.49 13.93
N CYS A 104 4.46 -1.87 13.15
CA CYS A 104 3.05 -1.92 13.55
C CYS A 104 2.45 -0.56 13.93
N SER A 105 3.05 0.56 13.48
CA SER A 105 2.35 1.86 13.53
C SER A 105 1.35 1.95 12.38
N ILE A 106 0.24 2.63 12.63
CA ILE A 106 -0.81 2.88 11.65
C ILE A 106 -1.09 4.36 11.64
N ASP A 107 -0.97 4.97 10.46
CA ASP A 107 -1.26 6.38 10.26
C ASP A 107 -2.44 6.55 9.29
N LYS A 108 -3.27 7.56 9.57
CA LYS A 108 -4.40 7.94 8.73
C LYS A 108 -4.19 9.37 8.26
N LEU A 109 -3.84 9.52 6.99
CA LEU A 109 -3.48 10.81 6.38
C LEU A 109 -4.21 11.00 5.05
N PRO A 110 -4.45 12.25 4.62
CA PRO A 110 -5.09 12.55 3.34
C PRO A 110 -4.22 12.19 2.14
N TYR A 111 -2.91 12.08 2.32
CA TYR A 111 -1.99 11.59 1.31
C TYR A 111 -0.83 10.88 2.00
N VAL A 112 -0.22 9.93 1.31
CA VAL A 112 0.85 9.08 1.84
C VAL A 112 1.86 8.74 0.77
N THR A 113 3.11 8.59 1.17
CA THR A 113 4.19 8.13 0.30
C THR A 113 5.03 7.09 1.03
N MET A 114 5.51 6.08 0.32
CA MET A 114 6.28 5.00 0.90
C MET A 114 7.49 4.63 0.05
N ASN A 115 8.50 4.06 0.73
CA ASN A 115 9.73 3.50 0.15
C ASN A 115 10.75 4.57 -0.29
N THR A 116 11.77 4.21 -1.07
CA THR A 116 12.98 5.04 -1.27
C THR A 116 12.72 6.34 -2.02
N GLY A 117 11.66 6.43 -2.81
CA GLY A 117 11.21 7.67 -3.45
C GLY A 117 10.20 8.49 -2.64
N SER A 118 9.88 8.10 -1.40
CA SER A 118 8.85 8.77 -0.61
C SER A 118 9.12 10.25 -0.39
N LEU A 119 10.37 10.62 -0.09
CA LEU A 119 10.73 12.01 0.19
C LEU A 119 10.51 12.92 -1.04
N ALA A 120 10.85 12.43 -2.22
CA ALA A 120 10.65 13.15 -3.48
C ALA A 120 9.15 13.29 -3.81
N ALA A 121 8.40 12.21 -3.64
CA ALA A 121 6.94 12.24 -3.83
C ALA A 121 6.25 13.15 -2.81
N MET A 122 6.71 13.14 -1.57
CA MET A 122 6.18 13.98 -0.49
C MET A 122 6.36 15.45 -0.80
N ALA A 123 7.53 15.87 -1.29
CA ALA A 123 7.78 17.27 -1.66
C ALA A 123 6.78 17.79 -2.71
N VAL A 124 6.43 16.95 -3.70
CA VAL A 124 5.45 17.29 -4.74
C VAL A 124 4.04 17.34 -4.15
N LEU A 125 3.68 16.37 -3.32
CA LEU A 125 2.36 16.35 -2.70
C LEU A 125 2.16 17.52 -1.75
N GLU A 126 3.15 17.86 -0.92
CA GLU A 126 3.09 19.02 -0.02
C GLU A 126 2.89 20.31 -0.82
N PHE A 127 3.56 20.47 -1.96
CA PHE A 127 3.35 21.61 -2.83
C PHE A 127 1.93 21.64 -3.44
N ALA A 128 1.42 20.49 -3.90
CA ALA A 128 0.15 20.39 -4.64
C ALA A 128 -1.11 20.31 -3.75
N PHE A 129 -0.99 19.80 -2.52
CA PHE A 129 -2.10 19.67 -1.56
C PHE A 129 -2.18 20.85 -0.58
N SER A 130 -1.15 21.70 -0.49
CA SER A 130 -1.16 22.90 0.36
C SER A 130 -1.82 24.12 -0.32
N SER A 131 -2.09 24.05 -1.63
CA SER A 131 -2.80 25.06 -2.43
C SER A 131 -4.29 24.75 -2.60
#